data_AF-A0A969N9J9-F1
#
_entry.id   AF-A0A969N9J9-F1
#
_cell.length_a   1.000
_cell.length_b   1.000
_cell.length_c   1.000
_cell.angle_alpha   90.00
_cell.angle_beta   90.00
_cell.angle_gamma   90.00
#
_symmetry.space_group_name_H-M   'P 1'
#
loop_
_entity.id
_entity.type
_entity.pdbx_description
1 polymer ?
#
loop_
_entity_poly.entity_id
_entity_poly.type
_entity_poly.pdbx_seq_one_letter_code
_entity_poly.pdbx_strand_id
1 'polypeptide(L)'
;MCAYAEARDSKFKQCEYPSARDMLILSIGTGGQFKLPDVSKSKKWGLLNWAKSIPDIMMDGSLDTVDYQMKKIFETLEKEHQPNYKRIDVPLENRKDYSENMADASAKNIEDLQKQLK
;
A
#
# COMPACT_ATOMS: atom_id res chain seq x y z
N MET A 1 -1.46 2.70 -8.21
CA MET A 1 -2.06 3.30 -9.42
C MET A 1 -1.04 4.04 -10.28
N CYS A 2 -0.17 4.91 -9.74
CA CYS A 2 0.75 5.70 -10.58
C CYS A 2 1.63 4.84 -11.51
N ALA A 3 2.28 3.79 -11.00
CA ALA A 3 3.08 2.89 -11.83
C ALA A 3 2.27 2.20 -12.95
N TYR A 4 1.02 1.82 -12.68
CA TYR A 4 0.12 1.26 -13.68
C TYR A 4 -0.26 2.29 -14.74
N ALA A 5 -0.61 3.52 -14.32
CA ALA A 5 -0.95 4.61 -15.23
C ALA A 5 0.24 5.02 -16.12
N GLU A 6 1.44 5.11 -15.54
CA GLU A 6 2.67 5.40 -16.27
C GLU A 6 2.97 4.30 -17.31
N ALA A 7 2.83 3.03 -16.91
CA ALA A 7 3.00 1.91 -17.84
C ALA A 7 1.97 1.96 -18.98
N ARG A 8 0.71 2.32 -18.71
CA ARG A 8 -0.33 2.50 -19.74
C ARG A 8 0.03 3.58 -20.77
N ASP A 9 0.71 4.64 -20.35
CA ASP A 9 1.09 5.78 -21.20
C ASP A 9 2.50 5.64 -21.82
N SER A 10 3.24 4.59 -21.45
CA SER A 10 4.60 4.35 -21.91
C SER A 10 4.67 3.57 -23.21
N LYS A 11 5.73 3.82 -23.99
CA LYS A 11 6.11 3.04 -25.17
C LYS A 11 7.27 2.10 -24.83
N PHE A 12 6.99 0.81 -24.67
CA PHE A 12 8.05 -0.20 -24.53
C PHE A 12 8.38 -0.79 -25.90
N LYS A 13 9.63 -1.27 -26.06
CA LYS A 13 10.09 -1.88 -27.33
C LYS A 13 9.22 -3.06 -27.78
N GLN A 14 8.67 -3.81 -26.83
CA GLN A 14 7.88 -5.01 -27.08
C GLN A 14 6.37 -4.73 -27.16
N CYS A 15 5.89 -3.64 -26.57
CA CYS A 15 4.47 -3.27 -26.51
C CYS A 15 4.35 -1.77 -26.26
N GLU A 16 3.79 -1.03 -27.23
CA GLU A 16 3.46 0.37 -27.02
C GLU A 16 2.09 0.49 -26.34
N TYR A 17 1.99 1.36 -25.34
CA TYR A 17 0.75 1.58 -24.58
C TYR A 17 0.12 0.27 -24.08
N PRO A 18 0.88 -0.55 -23.32
CA PRO A 18 0.43 -1.88 -22.87
C PRO A 18 -0.84 -1.78 -22.03
N SER A 19 -1.83 -2.63 -22.27
CA SER A 19 -3.04 -2.73 -21.44
C SER A 19 -2.77 -3.56 -20.17
N ALA A 20 -3.74 -3.67 -19.26
CA ALA A 20 -3.59 -4.52 -18.06
C ALA A 20 -3.25 -5.99 -18.37
N ARG A 21 -3.75 -6.52 -19.51
CA ARG A 21 -3.44 -7.87 -20.00
C ARG A 21 -1.94 -8.06 -20.30
N ASP A 22 -1.27 -6.98 -20.69
CA ASP A 22 0.13 -7.01 -21.13
C ASP A 22 1.09 -6.77 -19.96
N MET A 23 0.59 -6.71 -18.71
CA MET A 23 1.37 -6.37 -17.52
C MET A 23 1.38 -7.51 -16.49
N LEU A 24 2.54 -7.68 -15.85
CA LEU A 24 2.70 -8.41 -14.59
C LEU A 24 3.08 -7.40 -13.50
N ILE A 25 2.25 -7.24 -12.48
CA ILE A 25 2.39 -6.21 -11.45
C ILE A 25 2.55 -6.88 -10.09
N LEU A 26 3.73 -6.68 -9.51
CA LEU A 26 4.01 -6.97 -8.11
C LEU A 26 3.96 -5.67 -7.29
N SER A 27 2.98 -5.58 -6.41
CA SER A 27 2.82 -4.49 -5.46
C SER A 27 3.40 -4.90 -4.11
N ILE A 28 4.38 -4.15 -3.59
CA ILE A 28 5.05 -4.45 -2.32
C ILE A 28 4.61 -3.41 -1.29
N GLY A 29 4.11 -3.89 -0.15
CA GLY A 29 3.76 -3.09 1.00
C GLY A 29 4.85 -3.07 2.06
N THR A 30 4.84 -2.01 2.86
CA THR A 30 5.79 -1.81 3.96
C THR A 30 5.22 -2.25 5.30
N GLY A 31 4.01 -2.81 5.34
CA GLY A 31 3.35 -3.17 6.59
C GLY A 31 3.00 -1.97 7.48
N GLY A 32 2.76 -0.79 6.88
CA GLY A 32 2.38 0.40 7.66
C GLY A 32 1.20 0.11 8.61
N GLN A 33 1.32 0.62 9.84
CA GLN A 33 0.21 0.70 10.79
C GLN A 33 -0.08 2.16 11.06
N PHE A 34 -1.35 2.54 10.92
CA PHE A 34 -1.81 3.88 11.27
C PHE A 34 -2.63 3.79 12.54
N LYS A 35 -2.04 4.13 13.68
CA LYS A 35 -2.79 4.31 14.93
C LYS A 35 -3.49 5.64 14.91
N LEU A 36 -4.78 5.61 14.56
CA LEU A 36 -5.63 6.76 14.78
C LEU A 36 -5.81 6.97 16.29
N PRO A 37 -5.70 8.21 16.79
CA PRO A 37 -6.11 8.51 18.16
C PRO A 37 -7.58 8.13 18.36
N ASP A 38 -7.99 7.92 19.61
CA ASP A 38 -9.34 7.48 20.00
C ASP A 38 -10.44 8.14 19.16
N VAL A 39 -10.89 7.41 18.12
CA VAL A 39 -11.77 7.91 17.07
C VAL A 39 -13.12 8.30 17.68
N SER A 40 -13.49 7.69 18.81
CA SER A 40 -14.70 8.04 19.57
C SER A 40 -14.69 9.48 20.08
N LYS A 41 -13.49 10.06 20.29
CA LYS A 41 -13.28 11.44 20.74
C LYS A 41 -12.98 12.41 19.60
N SER A 42 -12.98 11.98 18.34
CA SER A 42 -12.72 12.82 17.16
C SER A 42 -13.59 14.07 17.11
N LYS A 43 -14.84 13.99 17.60
CA LYS A 43 -15.76 15.13 17.73
C LYS A 43 -15.23 16.30 18.58
N LYS A 44 -14.23 16.04 19.44
CA LYS A 44 -13.60 17.04 20.32
C LYS A 44 -12.17 17.40 19.89
N TRP A 45 -11.68 16.88 18.76
CA TRP A 45 -10.33 17.18 18.32
C TRP A 45 -10.20 18.64 17.86
N GLY A 46 -9.22 19.35 18.41
CA GLY A 46 -8.79 20.64 17.89
C GLY A 46 -7.94 20.49 16.62
N LEU A 47 -7.58 21.62 16.01
CA LEU A 47 -6.87 21.70 14.73
C LEU A 47 -5.57 20.88 14.68
N LEU A 48 -4.77 20.90 15.76
CA LEU A 48 -3.49 20.17 15.81
C LEU A 48 -3.65 18.65 15.74
N ASN A 49 -4.67 18.09 16.39
CA ASN A 49 -4.93 16.65 16.36
C ASN A 49 -5.44 16.20 14.98
N TRP A 50 -6.26 17.02 14.33
CA TRP A 50 -6.67 16.79 12.94
C TRP A 50 -5.49 16.87 11.98
N ALA A 51 -4.65 17.90 12.09
CA ALA A 51 -3.47 18.06 11.23
C ALA A 51 -2.51 16.86 11.33
N LYS A 52 -2.36 16.27 12.53
CA LYS A 52 -1.55 15.06 12.73
C LYS A 52 -2.20 13.80 12.14
N SER A 53 -3.52 13.66 12.27
CA SER A 53 -4.21 12.39 11.95
C SER A 53 -4.65 12.28 10.49
N ILE A 54 -4.89 13.40 9.78
CA ILE A 54 -5.36 13.38 8.39
C ILE A 54 -4.37 12.70 7.44
N PRO A 55 -3.04 12.96 7.50
CA PRO A 55 -2.08 12.26 6.65
C PRO A 55 -2.15 10.74 6.82
N ASP A 56 -2.25 10.26 8.06
CA ASP A 56 -2.35 8.84 8.39
C ASP A 56 -3.64 8.23 7.82
N ILE A 57 -4.80 8.90 7.99
CA ILE A 57 -6.09 8.48 7.41
C ILE A 57 -6.01 8.41 5.88
N MET A 58 -5.44 9.43 5.25
CA MET A 58 -5.34 9.50 3.79
C MET A 58 -4.41 8.43 3.23
N MET A 59 -3.27 8.17 3.88
CA MET A 59 -2.33 7.14 3.47
C MET A 59 -2.95 5.75 3.58
N ASP A 60 -3.59 5.43 4.71
CA ASP A 60 -4.28 4.16 4.93
C ASP A 60 -5.36 3.91 3.85
N GLY A 61 -6.25 4.89 3.66
CA GLY A 61 -7.30 4.81 2.65
C GLY A 61 -6.77 4.70 1.22
N SER A 62 -5.62 5.32 0.92
CA SER A 62 -5.01 5.25 -0.41
C SER A 62 -4.46 3.86 -0.74
N LEU A 63 -3.87 3.16 0.24
CA LEU A 63 -3.29 1.83 0.03
C LEU A 63 -4.38 0.81 -0.32
N ASP A 64 -5.44 0.78 0.49
CA ASP A 64 -6.58 -0.13 0.31
C ASP A 64 -7.34 0.16 -0.99
N THR A 65 -7.56 1.44 -1.29
CA THR A 65 -8.25 1.84 -2.52
C THR A 65 -7.46 1.42 -3.76
N VAL A 66 -6.14 1.60 -3.75
CA VAL A 66 -5.27 1.21 -4.88
C VAL A 66 -5.26 -0.31 -5.07
N ASP A 67 -5.11 -1.08 -3.99
CA ASP A 67 -5.15 -2.56 -4.08
C ASP A 67 -6.50 -3.04 -4.61
N TYR A 68 -7.60 -2.48 -4.10
CA TYR A 68 -8.95 -2.79 -4.58
C TYR A 68 -9.14 -2.46 -6.07
N GLN A 69 -8.74 -1.25 -6.50
CA GLN A 69 -8.83 -0.82 -7.90
C GLN A 69 -8.04 -1.76 -8.82
N MET A 70 -6.82 -2.11 -8.44
CA MET A 70 -5.98 -3.02 -9.22
C MET A 70 -6.60 -4.41 -9.31
N LYS A 71 -7.09 -4.97 -8.20
CA LYS A 71 -7.83 -6.24 -8.21
C LYS A 71 -9.03 -6.18 -9.16
N LYS A 72 -9.85 -5.13 -9.09
CA LYS A 72 -11.01 -4.96 -9.97
C LYS A 72 -10.63 -4.85 -11.44
N ILE A 73 -9.54 -4.16 -11.78
CA ILE A 73 -9.05 -4.13 -13.16
C ILE A 73 -8.68 -5.54 -13.63
N PHE A 74 -7.87 -6.28 -12.86
CA PHE A 74 -7.41 -7.61 -13.27
C PHE A 74 -8.53 -8.67 -13.26
N GLU A 75 -9.53 -8.56 -12.39
CA GLU A 75 -10.74 -9.40 -12.38
C GLU A 75 -11.57 -9.28 -13.67
N THR A 76 -11.46 -8.17 -14.43
CA THR A 76 -12.16 -8.02 -15.72
C THR A 76 -11.50 -8.80 -16.85
N LEU A 77 -10.28 -9.30 -16.66
CA LEU A 77 -9.52 -10.02 -17.66
C LEU A 77 -9.88 -11.52 -17.69
N GLU A 78 -9.44 -12.18 -18.75
CA GLU A 78 -9.50 -13.64 -18.87
C GLU A 78 -8.78 -14.32 -17.72
N LYS A 79 -9.25 -15.52 -17.32
CA LYS A 79 -8.78 -16.23 -16.12
C LYS A 79 -7.26 -16.43 -16.06
N GLU A 80 -6.62 -16.58 -17.21
CA GLU A 80 -5.16 -16.73 -17.32
C GLU A 80 -4.38 -15.46 -16.95
N HIS A 81 -4.98 -14.28 -17.07
CA HIS A 81 -4.34 -12.99 -16.77
C HIS A 81 -4.70 -12.44 -15.40
N GLN A 82 -5.78 -12.90 -14.76
CA GLN A 82 -6.17 -12.45 -13.42
C GLN A 82 -5.05 -12.58 -12.35
N PRO A 83 -4.21 -13.64 -12.37
CA PRO A 83 -3.10 -13.77 -11.42
C PRO A 83 -1.95 -12.77 -11.62
N ASN A 84 -1.95 -12.00 -12.71
CA ASN A 84 -0.87 -11.09 -13.04
C ASN A 84 -0.79 -9.84 -12.13
N TYR A 85 -1.76 -9.63 -11.24
CA TYR A 85 -1.63 -8.69 -10.14
C TYR A 85 -1.44 -9.41 -8.82
N LYS A 86 -0.34 -9.13 -8.13
CA LYS A 86 -0.08 -9.64 -6.78
C LYS A 86 0.34 -8.52 -5.85
N ARG A 87 -0.35 -8.44 -4.70
CA ARG A 87 0.08 -7.64 -3.54
C ARG A 87 0.77 -8.55 -2.54
N ILE A 88 1.96 -8.15 -2.09
CA ILE A 88 2.67 -8.74 -0.96
C ILE A 88 2.80 -7.64 0.09
N ASP A 89 2.39 -7.93 1.32
CA ASP A 89 2.45 -7.01 2.44
C ASP A 89 2.75 -7.79 3.72
N VAL A 90 3.14 -7.08 4.78
CA VAL A 90 3.43 -7.70 6.08
C VAL A 90 2.11 -8.20 6.71
N PRO A 91 2.05 -9.46 7.21
CA PRO A 91 0.88 -10.00 7.89
C PRO A 91 0.47 -9.13 9.08
N LEU A 92 -0.83 -8.91 9.27
CA LEU A 92 -1.37 -7.97 10.28
C LEU A 92 -0.89 -8.30 11.70
N GLU A 93 -0.79 -9.59 12.02
CA GLU A 93 -0.33 -10.14 13.29
C GLU A 93 1.12 -9.77 13.63
N ASN A 94 1.95 -9.56 12.61
CA ASN A 94 3.38 -9.26 12.71
C ASN A 94 3.66 -7.76 12.79
N ARG A 95 2.69 -6.93 12.38
CA ARG A 95 2.89 -5.47 12.30
C ARG A 95 3.05 -4.77 13.65
N LYS A 96 2.79 -5.47 14.76
CA LYS A 96 3.00 -4.99 16.13
C LYS A 96 4.44 -5.14 16.62
N ASP A 97 5.27 -5.89 15.88
CA ASP A 97 6.61 -6.28 16.33
C ASP A 97 7.68 -5.23 15.98
N TYR A 98 7.32 -4.18 15.24
CA TYR A 98 8.18 -3.05 14.89
C TYR A 98 7.45 -1.71 15.09
N SER A 99 8.21 -0.63 15.03
CA SER A 99 7.73 0.74 15.23
C SER A 99 6.77 1.16 14.12
N GLU A 100 5.63 1.72 14.50
CA GLU A 100 4.69 2.37 13.57
C GLU A 100 5.24 3.68 13.01
N ASN A 101 6.26 4.25 13.66
CA ASN A 101 6.88 5.48 13.20
C ASN A 101 7.85 5.18 12.04
N MET A 102 7.45 5.56 10.82
CA MET A 102 8.28 5.40 9.62
C MET A 102 9.65 6.10 9.70
N ALA A 103 9.83 7.08 10.58
CA ALA A 103 11.10 7.77 10.79
C ALA A 103 12.00 7.11 11.86
N ASP A 104 11.56 6.03 12.49
CA ASP A 104 12.35 5.30 13.49
C ASP A 104 13.42 4.44 12.81
N ALA A 105 14.59 5.05 12.58
CA ALA A 105 15.77 4.38 12.05
C ALA A 105 16.67 3.80 13.15
N SER A 106 16.14 3.54 14.36
CA SER A 106 16.93 2.90 15.41
C SER A 106 17.36 1.50 15.01
N ALA A 107 18.56 1.07 15.43
CA ALA A 107 19.10 -0.25 15.11
C ALA A 107 18.13 -1.38 15.51
N LYS A 108 17.50 -1.24 16.68
CA LYS A 108 16.48 -2.18 17.16
C LYS A 108 15.29 -2.28 16.20
N ASN A 109 14.73 -1.14 15.77
CA ASN A 109 13.59 -1.15 14.86
C ASN A 109 13.94 -1.78 13.51
N ILE A 110 15.15 -1.51 13.00
CA ILE A 110 15.64 -2.12 11.75
C ILE A 110 15.77 -3.65 11.90
N GLU A 111 16.32 -4.13 13.01
CA GLU A 111 16.40 -5.57 13.30
C GLU A 111 15.01 -6.22 13.40
N ASP A 112 14.06 -5.54 14.04
CA ASP A 112 12.69 -6.02 14.18
C ASP A 112 11.95 -6.08 12.83
N LEU A 113 12.18 -5.10 11.94
CA LEU A 113 11.71 -5.13 10.55
C LEU A 113 12.34 -6.28 9.74
N GLN A 114 13.64 -6.53 9.90
CA GLN A 114 14.34 -7.62 9.19
C GLN A 114 13.81 -9.01 9.58
N LYS A 115 13.33 -9.19 10.82
CA LYS A 115 12.72 -10.46 11.28
C LYS A 115 11.42 -10.78 10.53
N GLN A 116 10.75 -9.77 9.97
CA GLN A 116 9.48 -9.95 9.23
C GLN A 116 9.67 -10.46 7.80
N LEU A 117 10.91 -10.56 7.32
CA LEU A 117 11.24 -11.07 5.99
C LEU A 117 11.42 -12.60 5.94
N LYS A 118 11.32 -13.29 7.09
CA LYS A 118 11.52 -14.74 7.23
C LYS A 118 10.19 -15.48 7.26
#